data_AF-A0A3D0QAR1-F1
#
_entry.id   AF-A0A3D0QAR1-F1
#
_cell.length_a   1.000
_cell.length_b   1.000
_cell.length_c   1.000
_cell.angle_alpha   90.00
_cell.angle_beta   90.00
_cell.angle_gamma   90.00
#
_symmetry.space_group_name_H-M   'P 1'
#
loop_
_entity.id
_entity.type
_entity.pdbx_description
1 polymer ?
#
loop_
_entity_poly.entity_id
_entity_poly.type
_entity_poly.pdbx_seq_one_letter_code
_entity_poly.pdbx_strand_id
1 'polypeptide(L)'
;MIQKPPPDFLIEADPPSDSSAKNRRFFSENRIHWLKEPSFCDIRKKLLTDALFFFTFRLEKPNEMTRLQLTFQRASMIDLNLLTIEPSVLKLISKRTALELAVLPIAVKNDVVIIAVPPMFHSQVLTDIRMLLGNAKRIKPVSVSRDSIIAAIHRFYGTTDS
;
A
#
# COMPACT_ATOMS: atom_id res chain seq x y z
N MET A 1 29.68 30.52 -39.20
CA MET A 1 28.87 29.29 -39.37
C MET A 1 27.51 29.57 -38.76
N ILE A 2 26.48 29.74 -39.59
CA ILE A 2 25.14 30.15 -39.16
C ILE A 2 24.37 28.87 -38.83
N GLN A 3 24.11 28.62 -37.55
CA GLN A 3 23.28 27.50 -37.11
C GLN A 3 21.83 27.80 -37.47
N LYS A 4 21.27 26.94 -38.32
CA LYS A 4 19.86 26.96 -38.73
C LYS A 4 19.02 26.41 -37.58
N PRO A 5 17.99 27.12 -37.07
CA PRO A 5 17.13 26.59 -36.03
C PRO A 5 16.27 25.43 -36.57
N PRO A 6 15.89 24.46 -35.71
CA PRO A 6 15.05 23.33 -36.09
C PRO A 6 13.61 23.77 -36.41
N PRO A 7 12.91 23.05 -37.29
CA PRO A 7 11.55 23.38 -37.70
C PRO A 7 10.55 23.16 -36.55
N ASP A 8 9.67 24.15 -36.37
CA ASP A 8 8.57 24.14 -35.42
C ASP A 8 7.68 22.91 -35.64
N PHE A 9 7.54 22.09 -34.59
CA PHE A 9 6.51 21.06 -34.52
C PHE A 9 5.17 21.76 -34.28
N LEU A 10 4.39 21.95 -35.34
CA LEU A 10 2.97 22.28 -35.27
C LEU A 10 2.25 21.10 -34.59
N ILE A 11 1.91 21.26 -33.32
CA ILE A 11 0.96 20.40 -32.64
C ILE A 11 -0.42 20.87 -33.08
N GLU A 12 -1.06 20.15 -34.00
CA GLU A 12 -2.49 20.28 -34.27
C GLU A 12 -3.24 19.91 -32.98
N ALA A 13 -3.84 20.92 -32.36
CA ALA A 13 -4.76 20.72 -31.24
C ALA A 13 -6.11 20.28 -31.80
N ASP A 14 -6.52 19.05 -31.50
CA ASP A 14 -7.88 18.59 -31.75
C ASP A 14 -8.88 19.46 -30.96
N PRO A 15 -9.98 19.94 -31.58
CA PRO A 15 -11.00 20.70 -30.89
C PRO A 15 -11.79 19.84 -29.90
N PRO A 16 -12.25 20.40 -28.77
CA PRO A 16 -13.09 19.69 -27.81
C PRO A 16 -14.44 19.35 -28.44
N SER A 17 -14.79 18.06 -28.42
CA SER A 17 -16.12 17.57 -28.80
C SER A 17 -17.13 17.95 -27.70
N ASP A 18 -17.72 19.13 -27.86
CA ASP A 18 -18.89 19.60 -27.13
C ASP A 18 -20.13 18.79 -27.56
N SER A 19 -20.46 17.73 -26.82
CA SER A 19 -21.80 17.14 -26.86
C SER A 19 -22.58 17.50 -25.61
N SER A 20 -23.13 18.71 -25.69
CA SER A 20 -24.31 19.21 -25.01
C SER A 20 -25.46 18.18 -25.04
N ALA A 21 -25.78 17.58 -23.89
CA ALA A 21 -27.07 16.96 -23.65
C ALA A 21 -27.70 17.55 -22.39
N LYS A 22 -28.46 18.62 -22.64
CA LYS A 22 -29.45 19.20 -21.75
C LYS A 22 -30.39 18.10 -21.25
N ASN A 23 -30.50 17.92 -19.93
CA ASN A 23 -31.71 17.35 -19.35
C ASN A 23 -32.06 18.08 -18.04
N ARG A 24 -32.65 19.27 -18.21
CA ARG A 24 -33.46 19.93 -17.17
C ARG A 24 -34.92 19.72 -17.51
N ARG A 25 -35.66 19.11 -16.60
CA ARG A 25 -37.07 19.38 -16.20
C ARG A 25 -37.36 18.43 -15.01
N PHE A 26 -37.42 18.88 -13.76
CA PHE A 26 -38.47 19.63 -13.05
C PHE A 26 -39.81 18.89 -12.90
N PHE A 27 -40.32 18.94 -11.65
CA PHE A 27 -41.61 18.48 -11.08
C PHE A 27 -41.73 16.97 -10.78
N SER A 28 -42.28 16.52 -9.65
CA SER A 28 -43.03 17.18 -8.57
C SER A 28 -43.04 16.27 -7.33
N GLU A 29 -43.13 16.90 -6.16
CA GLU A 29 -43.86 16.44 -4.97
C GLU A 29 -43.99 14.92 -4.76
N ASN A 30 -43.20 14.38 -3.82
CA ASN A 30 -43.66 13.19 -3.13
C ASN A 30 -43.58 13.34 -1.62
N ARG A 31 -44.75 13.14 -1.03
CA ARG A 31 -45.16 13.34 0.35
C ARG A 31 -44.18 12.73 1.35
N ILE A 32 -43.84 13.56 2.32
CA ILE A 32 -43.28 13.15 3.61
C ILE A 32 -44.37 12.36 4.35
N HIS A 33 -44.38 11.04 4.17
CA HIS A 33 -45.08 10.15 5.09
C HIS A 33 -44.20 9.96 6.32
N TRP A 34 -44.54 10.70 7.38
CA TRP A 34 -44.20 10.39 8.75
C TRP A 34 -44.73 8.98 9.08
N LEU A 35 -43.86 7.99 9.09
CA LEU A 35 -44.13 6.69 9.70
C LEU A 35 -42.94 6.25 10.54
N LYS A 36 -43.14 6.47 11.85
CA LYS A 36 -42.74 5.61 12.96
C LYS A 36 -41.23 5.48 13.19
N GLU A 37 -40.76 6.37 14.05
CA GLU A 37 -39.51 6.24 14.79
C GLU A 37 -39.37 4.84 15.40
N PRO A 38 -38.32 4.08 15.07
CA PRO A 38 -37.95 2.91 15.86
C PRO A 38 -37.47 3.39 17.23
N SER A 39 -38.11 2.86 18.26
CA SER A 39 -37.85 3.11 19.67
C SER A 39 -36.35 3.06 20.02
N PHE A 40 -35.94 4.09 20.75
CA PHE A 40 -34.58 4.47 21.14
C PHE A 40 -33.87 3.51 22.13
N CYS A 41 -34.27 2.22 22.21
CA CYS A 41 -33.77 1.28 23.22
C CYS A 41 -33.01 0.04 22.68
N ASP A 42 -32.86 -0.17 21.37
CA ASP A 42 -32.29 -1.42 20.84
C ASP A 42 -31.06 -1.28 19.90
N ILE A 43 -30.24 -0.24 20.08
CA ILE A 43 -29.00 -0.03 19.29
C ILE A 43 -27.76 0.08 20.19
N ARG A 44 -27.66 -0.76 21.23
CA ARG A 44 -26.45 -0.82 22.09
C ARG A 44 -25.87 -2.22 22.31
N LYS A 45 -26.17 -3.19 21.43
CA LYS A 45 -25.59 -4.55 21.54
C LYS A 45 -24.96 -5.11 20.25
N LYS A 46 -24.81 -4.32 19.19
CA LYS A 46 -24.23 -4.79 17.91
C LYS A 46 -23.13 -3.89 17.33
N LEU A 47 -22.54 -3.02 18.14
CA LEU A 47 -21.45 -2.10 17.75
C LEU A 47 -20.27 -2.17 18.72
N LEU A 48 -20.10 -3.33 19.37
CA LEU A 48 -19.01 -3.57 20.32
C LEU A 48 -18.09 -4.71 19.89
N THR A 49 -18.47 -5.55 18.92
CA THR A 49 -17.68 -6.72 18.52
C THR A 49 -16.60 -6.41 17.48
N ASP A 50 -16.77 -5.39 16.64
CA ASP A 50 -15.76 -5.05 15.61
C ASP A 50 -14.70 -4.03 16.10
N ALA A 51 -14.97 -3.30 17.18
CA ALA A 51 -13.99 -2.41 17.81
C ALA A 51 -13.08 -3.15 18.82
N LEU A 52 -13.46 -4.35 19.24
CA LEU A 52 -12.70 -5.18 20.17
C LEU A 52 -11.48 -5.88 19.53
N PHE A 53 -11.33 -5.80 18.20
CA PHE A 53 -10.14 -6.32 17.51
C PHE A 53 -8.98 -5.31 17.42
N PHE A 54 -9.24 -4.01 17.65
CA PHE A 54 -8.23 -2.95 17.55
C PHE A 54 -7.72 -2.44 18.89
N PHE A 55 -8.30 -2.87 20.03
CA PHE A 55 -8.03 -2.30 21.36
C PHE A 55 -7.47 -3.31 22.39
N THR A 56 -6.86 -4.41 21.95
CA THR A 56 -6.01 -5.27 22.79
C THR A 56 -4.51 -5.03 22.58
N PHE A 57 -4.16 -3.91 21.94
CA PHE A 57 -2.79 -3.39 21.89
C PHE A 57 -2.70 -2.09 22.71
N ARG A 58 -3.07 -2.15 24.00
CA ARG A 58 -2.85 -1.00 24.88
C ARG A 58 -2.56 -1.38 26.35
N LEU A 59 -1.28 -1.25 26.67
CA LEU A 59 -0.68 -0.89 27.96
C LEU A 59 -0.71 -1.95 29.07
N GLU A 60 0.23 -2.88 28.97
CA GLU A 60 0.78 -3.56 30.14
C GLU A 60 2.03 -2.80 30.60
N LYS A 61 2.09 -2.48 31.90
CA LYS A 61 3.09 -1.60 32.52
C LYS A 61 4.50 -2.19 32.40
N PRO A 62 5.53 -1.40 32.04
CA PRO A 62 6.90 -1.90 31.96
C PRO A 62 7.45 -2.10 33.36
N ASN A 63 7.70 -3.36 33.75
CA ASN A 63 8.58 -3.68 34.86
C ASN A 63 10.04 -3.65 34.35
N GLU A 64 10.81 -2.74 34.94
CA GLU A 64 12.18 -2.27 34.67
C GLU A 64 13.32 -3.32 34.56
N MET A 65 13.04 -4.62 34.53
CA MET A 65 14.10 -5.65 34.62
C MET A 65 13.97 -6.84 33.67
N THR A 66 13.11 -6.79 32.66
CA THR A 66 13.09 -7.79 31.58
C THR A 66 14.12 -7.43 30.48
N ARG A 67 15.36 -7.18 30.91
CA ARG A 67 16.52 -6.75 30.11
C ARG A 67 17.18 -7.93 29.36
N LEU A 68 16.41 -8.98 29.06
CA LEU A 68 16.81 -10.06 28.17
C LEU A 68 16.25 -9.76 26.78
N GLN A 69 17.03 -9.00 26.03
CA GLN A 69 17.00 -8.76 24.57
C GLN A 69 17.01 -10.03 23.70
N LEU A 70 16.59 -11.18 24.21
CA LEU A 70 16.85 -12.49 23.63
C LEU A 70 15.62 -13.40 23.61
N THR A 71 14.42 -12.82 23.52
CA THR A 71 13.41 -13.48 22.68
C THR A 71 13.67 -13.00 21.27
N PHE A 72 14.80 -13.47 20.70
CA PHE A 72 15.03 -13.49 19.26
C PHE A 72 13.67 -13.82 18.66
N GLN A 73 13.02 -12.81 18.05
CA GLN A 73 11.96 -13.08 17.11
C GLN A 73 12.51 -14.23 16.29
N ARG A 74 11.84 -15.38 16.30
CA ARG A 74 12.06 -16.43 15.30
C ARG A 74 11.62 -15.84 13.96
N ALA A 75 12.26 -14.75 13.55
CA ALA A 75 12.38 -14.29 12.20
C ALA A 75 13.10 -15.46 11.55
N SER A 76 12.32 -16.37 10.99
CA SER A 76 12.80 -17.28 9.98
C SER A 76 13.58 -16.41 9.02
N MET A 77 14.90 -16.49 9.07
CA MET A 77 15.77 -15.70 8.22
C MET A 77 15.50 -16.23 6.81
N ILE A 78 14.62 -15.54 6.09
CA ILE A 78 14.16 -15.99 4.79
C ILE A 78 15.32 -15.78 3.83
N ASP A 79 15.83 -16.86 3.26
CA ASP A 79 16.83 -16.76 2.21
C ASP A 79 16.14 -16.33 0.91
N LEU A 80 16.36 -15.08 0.52
CA LEU A 80 15.81 -14.51 -0.71
C LEU A 80 16.34 -15.20 -1.98
N ASN A 81 17.47 -15.92 -1.89
CA ASN A 81 18.06 -16.57 -3.06
C ASN A 81 17.30 -17.82 -3.50
N LEU A 82 16.61 -18.48 -2.57
CA LEU A 82 15.85 -19.70 -2.85
C LEU A 82 14.40 -19.41 -3.29
N LEU A 83 13.97 -18.15 -3.20
CA LEU A 83 12.61 -17.77 -3.56
C LEU A 83 12.47 -17.56 -5.07
N THR A 84 11.33 -17.99 -5.59
CA THR A 84 10.85 -17.59 -6.91
C THR A 84 9.76 -16.54 -6.71
N ILE A 85 10.02 -15.32 -7.20
CA ILE A 85 9.09 -14.19 -7.10
C ILE A 85 8.37 -14.02 -8.44
N GLU A 86 7.05 -13.88 -8.40
CA GLU A 86 6.26 -13.65 -9.61
C GLU A 86 6.55 -12.24 -10.18
N PRO A 87 6.77 -12.09 -11.50
CA PRO A 87 7.03 -10.78 -12.11
C PRO A 87 5.94 -9.74 -11.85
N SER A 88 4.67 -10.17 -11.75
CA SER A 88 3.54 -9.29 -11.42
C SER A 88 3.69 -8.61 -10.06
N VAL A 89 4.33 -9.28 -9.10
CA VAL A 89 4.60 -8.76 -7.75
C VAL A 89 5.72 -7.73 -7.78
N LEU A 90 6.76 -7.96 -8.60
CA LEU A 90 7.87 -7.01 -8.77
C LEU A 90 7.40 -5.69 -9.38
N LYS A 91 6.39 -5.71 -10.25
CA LYS A 91 5.80 -4.50 -10.86
C LYS A 91 5.10 -3.58 -9.86
N LEU A 92 4.80 -4.04 -8.64
CA LEU A 92 4.16 -3.21 -7.62
C LEU A 92 5.05 -2.08 -7.13
N ILE A 93 6.37 -2.26 -7.16
CA ILE A 93 7.35 -1.28 -6.71
C ILE A 93 8.39 -1.13 -7.81
N SER A 94 8.63 0.09 -8.27
CA SER A 94 9.65 0.33 -9.29
C SER A 94 11.04 -0.07 -8.78
N LYS A 95 11.93 -0.53 -9.66
CA LYS A 95 13.32 -0.86 -9.32
C LYS A 95 14.03 0.25 -8.55
N ARG A 96 13.83 1.50 -9.01
CA ARG A 96 14.41 2.68 -8.39
C ARG A 96 13.94 2.82 -6.94
N THR A 97 12.64 2.75 -6.71
CA THR A 97 12.04 2.85 -5.36
C THR A 97 12.45 1.68 -4.47
N ALA A 98 12.54 0.47 -5.02
CA ALA A 98 13.01 -0.72 -4.32
C ALA A 98 14.46 -0.54 -3.80
N LEU A 99 15.35 0.05 -4.62
CA LEU A 99 16.73 0.36 -4.23
C LEU A 99 16.80 1.50 -3.20
N GLU A 100 16.07 2.59 -3.43
CA GLU A 100 16.05 3.77 -2.55
C GLU A 100 15.59 3.40 -1.13
N LEU A 101 14.52 2.61 -1.01
CA LEU A 101 13.97 2.16 0.27
C LEU A 101 14.59 0.86 0.78
N ALA A 102 15.45 0.22 -0.02
CA ALA A 102 15.99 -1.12 0.22
C ALA A 102 14.92 -2.15 0.59
N VAL A 103 13.89 -2.26 -0.26
CA VAL A 103 12.74 -3.16 -0.06
C VAL A 103 12.46 -4.03 -1.27
N LEU A 104 11.93 -5.23 -1.03
CA LEU A 104 11.59 -6.17 -2.09
C LEU A 104 10.21 -6.79 -1.84
N PRO A 105 9.24 -6.62 -2.75
CA PRO A 105 7.97 -7.33 -2.65
C PRO A 105 8.21 -8.81 -2.99
N ILE A 106 7.83 -9.70 -2.06
CA ILE A 106 8.08 -11.14 -2.15
C ILE A 106 6.89 -11.87 -2.79
N ALA A 107 5.68 -11.57 -2.31
CA ALA A 107 4.47 -12.22 -2.76
C ALA A 107 3.24 -11.38 -2.42
N VAL A 108 2.13 -11.65 -3.11
CA VAL A 108 0.80 -11.14 -2.75
C VAL A 108 -0.11 -12.33 -2.47
N LYS A 109 -0.74 -12.35 -1.29
CA LYS A 109 -1.69 -13.41 -0.88
C LYS A 109 -2.89 -12.78 -0.19
N ASN A 110 -4.10 -13.06 -0.66
CA ASN A 110 -5.35 -12.56 -0.06
C ASN A 110 -5.33 -11.05 0.22
N ASP A 111 -4.88 -10.26 -0.75
CA ASP A 111 -4.72 -8.79 -0.64
C ASP A 111 -3.70 -8.32 0.43
N VAL A 112 -2.85 -9.24 0.88
CA VAL A 112 -1.69 -8.95 1.73
C VAL A 112 -0.42 -8.98 0.89
N VAL A 113 0.29 -7.85 0.82
CA VAL A 113 1.61 -7.74 0.19
C VAL A 113 2.67 -8.09 1.22
N ILE A 114 3.43 -9.15 0.96
CA ILE A 114 4.56 -9.57 1.78
C ILE A 114 5.80 -8.87 1.25
N ILE A 115 6.50 -8.11 2.10
CA ILE A 115 7.62 -7.26 1.69
C ILE A 115 8.83 -7.52 2.58
N ALA A 116 9.99 -7.79 1.97
CA ALA A 116 11.27 -7.83 2.66
C ALA A 116 11.73 -6.41 2.97
N VAL A 117 12.05 -6.15 4.24
CA VAL A 117 12.45 -4.83 4.76
C VAL A 117 13.60 -4.96 5.75
N PRO A 118 14.51 -3.97 5.84
CA PRO A 118 15.58 -3.98 6.82
C PRO A 118 15.05 -3.80 8.25
N PRO A 119 15.60 -4.51 9.25
CA PRO A 119 15.07 -4.51 10.62
C PRO A 119 15.12 -3.12 11.29
N MET A 120 16.12 -2.31 10.94
CA MET A 120 16.34 -0.99 11.56
C MET A 120 15.36 0.10 11.10
N PHE A 121 14.72 -0.05 9.94
CA PHE A 121 13.90 1.01 9.32
C PHE A 121 12.43 0.64 9.16
N HIS A 122 11.96 -0.27 10.01
CA HIS A 122 10.67 -0.94 9.83
C HIS A 122 9.47 0.02 9.76
N SER A 123 9.36 1.00 10.65
CA SER A 123 8.18 1.88 10.74
C SER A 123 8.10 2.93 9.63
N GLN A 124 9.22 3.58 9.32
CA GLN A 124 9.27 4.65 8.31
C GLN A 124 9.06 4.09 6.90
N VAL A 125 9.81 3.04 6.55
CA VAL A 125 9.73 2.40 5.23
C VAL A 125 8.33 1.83 4.98
N LEU A 126 7.69 1.24 6.00
CA LEU A 126 6.31 0.76 5.86
C LEU A 126 5.31 1.89 5.59
N THR A 127 5.53 3.07 6.14
CA THR A 127 4.67 4.23 5.90
C THR A 127 4.79 4.68 4.45
N ASP A 128 6.02 4.81 3.95
CA ASP A 128 6.29 5.21 2.57
C ASP A 128 5.69 4.21 1.57
N ILE A 129 5.85 2.91 1.83
CA ILE A 129 5.27 1.87 0.96
C ILE A 129 3.74 1.86 1.00
N ARG A 130 3.12 2.10 2.16
CA ARG A 130 1.65 2.23 2.24
C ARG A 130 1.14 3.38 1.39
N MET A 131 1.86 4.52 1.39
CA MET A 131 1.52 5.64 0.53
C MET A 131 1.65 5.29 -0.95
N LEU A 132 2.69 4.55 -1.33
CA LEU A 132 2.94 4.13 -2.72
C LEU A 132 1.91 3.12 -3.25
N LEU A 133 1.56 2.11 -2.45
CA LEU A 133 0.64 1.04 -2.85
C LEU A 133 -0.84 1.40 -2.65
N GLY A 134 -1.11 2.53 -1.98
CA GLY A 134 -2.44 2.94 -1.54
C GLY A 134 -2.89 2.21 -0.27
N ASN A 135 -3.76 2.86 0.51
CA ASN A 135 -4.26 2.37 1.80
C ASN A 135 -5.13 1.10 1.71
N ALA A 136 -5.43 0.61 0.51
CA ALA A 136 -6.30 -0.55 0.31
C ALA A 136 -5.61 -1.88 0.68
N LYS A 137 -4.29 -1.98 0.49
CA LYS A 137 -3.57 -3.25 0.64
C LYS A 137 -2.97 -3.41 2.03
N ARG A 138 -3.12 -4.60 2.62
CA ARG A 138 -2.46 -4.93 3.88
C ARG A 138 -0.99 -5.27 3.61
N ILE A 139 -0.08 -4.74 4.42
CA ILE A 139 1.35 -5.01 4.27
C ILE A 139 1.82 -5.90 5.40
N LYS A 140 2.44 -7.03 5.04
CA LYS A 140 3.13 -7.93 5.96
C LYS A 140 4.64 -7.82 5.75
N PRO A 141 5.36 -7.08 6.59
CA PRO A 141 6.80 -7.00 6.50
C PRO A 141 7.49 -8.30 6.95
N VAL A 142 8.65 -8.57 6.36
CA VAL A 142 9.60 -9.62 6.74
C VAL A 142 10.98 -8.97 6.90
N SER A 143 11.58 -9.11 8.07
CA SER A 143 12.90 -8.57 8.33
C SER A 143 13.98 -9.38 7.63
N VAL A 144 14.78 -8.72 6.77
CA VAL A 144 15.92 -9.32 6.05
C VAL A 144 17.09 -8.33 6.09
N SER A 145 18.33 -8.82 6.01
CA SER A 145 19.49 -7.93 5.95
C SER A 145 19.45 -7.07 4.69
N ARG A 146 19.91 -5.82 4.82
CA ARG A 146 19.90 -4.85 3.72
C ARG A 146 20.68 -5.38 2.51
N ASP A 147 21.84 -5.98 2.76
CA ASP A 147 22.72 -6.50 1.70
C ASP A 147 22.04 -7.64 0.91
N SER A 148 21.32 -8.53 1.60
CA SER A 148 20.56 -9.60 0.94
C SER A 148 19.39 -9.04 0.12
N ILE A 149 18.72 -7.98 0.60
CA ILE A 149 17.65 -7.32 -0.16
C ILE A 149 18.23 -6.67 -1.43
N ILE A 150 19.33 -5.92 -1.32
CA ILE A 150 19.98 -5.27 -2.46
C ILE A 150 20.43 -6.31 -3.50
N ALA A 151 21.09 -7.38 -3.07
CA ALA A 151 21.49 -8.47 -3.96
C ALA A 151 20.30 -9.10 -4.69
N ALA A 152 19.19 -9.34 -3.97
CA ALA A 152 17.97 -9.86 -4.56
C ALA A 152 17.33 -8.87 -5.55
N ILE A 153 17.29 -7.57 -5.25
CA ILE A 153 16.79 -6.55 -6.18
C ILE A 153 17.58 -6.57 -7.49
N HIS A 154 18.91 -6.60 -7.42
CA HIS A 154 19.75 -6.67 -8.63
C HIS A 154 19.47 -7.92 -9.46
N ARG A 155 19.26 -9.07 -8.80
CA ARG A 155 18.93 -10.33 -9.46
C ARG A 155 17.56 -10.30 -10.15
N PHE A 156 16.51 -9.90 -9.43
CA PHE A 156 15.13 -10.02 -9.91
C PHE A 156 14.73 -8.89 -10.88
N TYR A 157 15.17 -7.65 -10.63
CA TYR A 157 14.88 -6.54 -11.54
C TYR A 157 15.86 -6.48 -12.72
N GLY A 158 17.06 -7.04 -12.59
CA GLY A 158 18.00 -7.14 -13.71
C GLY A 158 17.48 -7.99 -14.86
N THR A 159 16.63 -8.98 -14.57
CA THR A 159 16.02 -9.85 -15.58
C THR A 159 14.78 -9.28 -16.27
N THR A 160 14.14 -8.24 -15.72
CA THR A 160 12.87 -7.70 -16.25
C THR A 160 13.03 -6.51 -17.19
N ASP A 161 14.22 -5.92 -17.27
CA ASP A 161 14.49 -4.72 -18.08
C ASP A 161 15.11 -5.05 -19.46
N SER A 162 15.02 -6.32 -19.93
CA SER A 162 15.58 -6.79 -21.21
C SER A 162 14.51 -6.98 -22.28
#